data_AF-A0AA41RPK7-F1
#
_entry.id   AF-A0AA41RPK7-F1
#
_cell.length_a   1.000
_cell.length_b   1.000
_cell.length_c   1.000
_cell.angle_alpha   90.00
_cell.angle_beta   90.00
_cell.angle_gamma   90.00
#
_symmetry.space_group_name_H-M   'P 1'
#
loop_
_entity.id
_entity.type
_entity.pdbx_description
1 polymer ?
#
loop_
_entity_poly.entity_id
_entity_poly.type
_entity_poly.pdbx_seq_one_letter_code
_entity_poly.pdbx_strand_id
1 'polypeptide(L)' 'ENLISLQAEFSSEVELLSKIEHRSLVRLLGYVDKGNERIIITEFAPNGTLREHLD' A
#
# COMPACT_ATOMS: atom_id res chain seq x y z
N GLU A 1 20.19 2.97 11.05
CA GLU A 1 18.95 3.51 11.65
C GLU A 1 17.80 3.66 10.65
N ASN A 2 18.00 4.18 9.42
CA ASN A 2 16.92 4.28 8.43
C ASN A 2 16.36 2.94 7.87
N LEU A 3 17.18 1.91 7.63
CA LEU A 3 16.70 0.70 6.94
C LEU A 3 15.71 -0.16 7.76
N ILE A 4 15.89 -0.20 9.08
CA ILE A 4 14.99 -0.94 9.98
C ILE A 4 13.61 -0.26 10.02
N SER A 5 13.55 1.07 9.96
CA SER A 5 12.25 1.78 9.98
C SER A 5 11.46 1.50 8.72
N LEU A 6 12.07 1.56 7.53
CA LEU A 6 11.33 1.32 6.29
C LEU A 6 10.76 -0.12 6.23
N GLN A 7 11.48 -1.13 6.77
CA GLN A 7 10.98 -2.51 6.75
C GLN A 7 9.78 -2.66 7.69
N ALA A 8 9.86 -2.03 8.87
CA ALA A 8 8.76 -2.01 9.83
C ALA A 8 7.54 -1.26 9.27
N GLU A 9 7.75 -0.12 8.61
CA GLU A 9 6.70 0.66 7.96
C GLU A 9 5.99 -0.15 6.87
N PHE A 10 6.74 -0.80 5.98
CA PHE A 10 6.17 -1.66 4.95
C PHE A 10 5.37 -2.82 5.53
N SER A 11 5.92 -3.52 6.53
CA SER A 11 5.22 -4.63 7.18
C SER A 11 3.92 -4.17 7.85
N SER A 12 3.95 -3.00 8.49
CA SER A 12 2.78 -2.41 9.14
C SER A 12 1.70 -2.06 8.13
N GLU A 13 2.09 -1.49 6.98
CA GLU A 13 1.15 -1.14 5.91
C GLU A 13 0.52 -2.38 5.28
N VAL A 14 1.32 -3.42 4.99
CA VAL A 14 0.81 -4.70 4.48
C VAL A 14 -0.14 -5.34 5.49
N GLU A 15 0.20 -5.37 6.77
CA GLU A 15 -0.66 -5.93 7.82
C GLU A 15 -1.99 -5.18 7.93
N LEU A 16 -1.94 -3.84 7.88
CA LEU A 16 -3.14 -3.00 7.92
C LEU A 16 -4.03 -3.24 6.71
N LEU A 17 -3.47 -3.15 5.50
CA LEU A 17 -4.22 -3.32 4.25
C LEU A 17 -4.78 -4.74 4.10
N SER A 18 -4.09 -5.76 4.60
CA SER A 18 -4.55 -7.16 4.58
C SER A 18 -5.79 -7.40 5.45
N LYS A 19 -6.03 -6.54 6.44
CA LYS A 19 -7.19 -6.66 7.36
C LYS A 19 -8.40 -5.85 6.90
N ILE A 20 -8.26 -5.03 5.88
CA ILE A 20 -9.29 -4.08 5.45
C ILE A 20 -9.92 -4.56 4.14
N GLU A 21 -11.21 -4.84 4.18
CA GLU A 21 -12.02 -5.00 2.98
C GLU A 21 -13.21 -4.04 3.04
N HIS A 22 -13.11 -2.91 2.33
CA HIS A 22 -14.14 -1.89 2.32
C HIS A 22 -14.28 -1.23 0.95
N ARG A 23 -15.51 -0.94 0.51
CA ARG A 23 -15.84 -0.42 -0.83
C ARG A 23 -15.18 0.93 -1.18
N SER A 24 -14.73 1.68 -0.17
CA SER A 24 -14.17 3.03 -0.31
C SER A 24 -12.65 3.07 -0.14
N LEU A 25 -12.01 1.91 -0.02
CA LEU A 25 -10.56 1.80 0.10
C LEU A 25 -10.05 0.85 -0.98
N VAL A 26 -8.88 1.16 -1.55
CA VAL A 26 -8.27 0.30 -2.56
C VAL A 26 -7.92 -1.04 -1.93
N ARG A 27 -8.32 -2.12 -2.60
CA ARG A 27 -8.05 -3.48 -2.18
C ARG A 27 -6.58 -3.82 -2.40
N LEU A 28 -5.96 -4.41 -1.39
CA LEU A 28 -4.67 -5.08 -1.52
C LEU A 28 -4.86 -6.39 -2.32
N LEU A 29 -4.14 -6.51 -3.43
CA LEU A 29 -4.10 -7.73 -4.24
C LEU A 29 -2.92 -8.63 -3.86
N GLY A 30 -1.84 -8.04 -3.35
CA GLY A 30 -0.66 -8.76 -2.89
C GLY A 30 0.51 -7.83 -2.61
N TYR A 31 1.65 -8.40 -2.26
CA TYR A 31 2.88 -7.65 -2.03
C TYR A 31 4.11 -8.50 -2.37
N VAL A 32 5.24 -7.84 -2.60
CA VAL A 32 6.56 -8.47 -2.72
C VAL A 32 7.41 -7.95 -1.58
N ASP A 33 8.01 -8.86 -0.81
CA ASP A 33 9.03 -8.56 0.20
C ASP A 33 10.22 -9.50 -0.03
N LYS A 34 11.21 -9.03 -0.79
CA LYS A 34 12.37 -9.86 -1.18
C LYS A 34 13.64 -9.03 -1.25
N GLY A 35 14.58 -9.32 -0.35
CA GLY A 35 15.86 -8.62 -0.30
C GLY A 35 15.65 -7.13 -0.02
N ASN A 36 15.98 -6.28 -0.99
CA ASN A 36 15.77 -4.83 -0.89
C ASN A 36 14.50 -4.35 -1.60
N GLU A 37 13.76 -5.26 -2.25
CA GLU A 37 12.53 -4.92 -2.97
C GLU A 37 11.31 -5.06 -2.07
N ARG A 38 10.50 -4.00 -2.04
CA ARG A 38 9.23 -3.91 -1.32
C ARG A 38 8.20 -3.26 -2.21
N ILE A 39 7.18 -4.01 -2.61
CA ILE A 39 6.16 -3.58 -3.58
C ILE A 39 4.79 -3.92 -3.01
N ILE A 40 3.87 -2.96 -3.06
CA ILE A 40 2.45 -3.17 -2.78
C ILE A 40 1.70 -3.25 -4.11
N ILE A 41 0.88 -4.28 -4.27
CA ILE A 41 0.05 -4.49 -5.45
C ILE A 41 -1.39 -4.25 -5.02
N THR A 42 -2.03 -3.20 -5.55
CA THR A 42 -3.42 -2.85 -5.28
C THR A 42 -4.27 -2.96 -6.53
N GLU A 43 -5.59 -2.87 -6.37
CA GLU A 43 -6.45 -2.58 -7.51
C GLU A 43 -6.10 -1.23 -8.13
N PHE A 44 -6.37 -1.11 -9.44
CA PHE A 44 -6.13 0.12 -10.18
C PHE A 44 -7.31 1.08 -9.98
N ALA A 45 -7.04 2.29 -9.50
CA ALA A 45 -8.01 3.38 -9.41
C ALA A 45 -7.91 4.26 -10.67
N PRO A 46 -8.79 4.11 -11.67
CA PRO A 46 -8.64 4.77 -12.98
C PRO A 46 -8.82 6.28 -12.93
N ASN A 47 -9.51 6.79 -11.91
CA ASN A 47 -9.81 8.21 -11.76
C ASN A 47 -8.75 8.95 -10.92
N GLY A 48 -7.54 8.39 -10.77
CA GLY A 48 -6.47 9.04 -10.04
C GLY A 48 -6.82 9.35 -8.58
N THR A 49 -6.18 10.38 -8.03
CA THR A 49 -6.40 10.83 -6.67
C THR A 49 -7.51 11.87 -6.58
N LEU A 50 -8.17 11.94 -5.43
CA LEU A 50 -9.19 12.97 -5.20
C LEU A 50 -8.59 14.38 -5.26
N ARG A 51 -7.32 14.57 -4.87
CA ARG A 51 -6.63 15.86 -4.92
C ARG A 51 -6.56 16.41 -6.35
N GLU A 52 -6.27 15.57 -7.33
CA GLU A 52 -6.23 15.96 -8.75
C GLU A 52 -7.57 16.49 -9.29
N HIS A 53 -8.67 16.26 -8.57
CA HIS A 53 -10.02 16.66 -8.97
C HIS A 53 -10.59 17.82 -8.13
N LEU A 54 -9.89 18.24 -7.08
CA LEU A 54 -10.35 19.28 -6.14
C LEU A 54 -9.43 20.51 -6.10
N ASP A 55 -8.23 20.43 -6.68
CA ASP A 55 -7.33 21.56 -6.91
C ASP A 55 -7.65 22.25 -8.26
#